data_AF-A0A7S0JA91-F1
#
_entry.id   AF-A0A7S0JA91-F1
#
_cell.length_a   1.000
_cell.length_b   1.000
_cell.length_c   1.000
_cell.angle_alpha   90.00
_cell.angle_beta   90.00
_cell.angle_gamma   90.00
#
_symmetry.space_group_name_H-M   'P 1'
#
loop_
_entity.id
_entity.type
_entity.pdbx_description
1 polymer ?
#
loop_
_entity_poly.entity_id
_entity_poly.type
_entity_poly.pdbx_seq_one_letter_code
_entity_poly.pdbx_strand_id
1 'polypeptide(L)'
;MMGLSSPWYFGAVPPADGPKYAEAFRELEDPAGFGAKWGPRTTERRSECYNFSNSAQCNWNGGSWPFETSKVGTALINLLQTYKPQPTVGLSAFDRLLRTYARAHTRTHAEGLAPPHVDEDLHPDDGYWITRRKLHGIPPWRGAGGLGSPRDPLRDRGTHYFHSTFNDLVLSGLVGLRAHAEHFEIYPLSFVSSFCVTRLRLRGVDVSVVWDADGSRYPHGAGLHVWVSGRLVGSARGRASSRHTQLPPRLHVSYDGTRLVAVQSGGG
;
A
#
# COMPACT_ATOMS: atom_id res chain seq x y z
N MET A 1 14.09 -6.27 4.93
CA MET A 1 13.18 -5.22 4.43
C MET A 1 13.24 -3.91 5.21
N MET A 2 13.47 -3.90 6.53
CA MET A 2 13.45 -2.66 7.35
C MET A 2 14.35 -1.53 6.83
N GLY A 3 15.55 -1.83 6.33
CA GLY A 3 16.47 -0.83 5.75
C GLY A 3 15.99 -0.22 4.42
N LEU A 4 15.11 -0.93 3.71
CA LEU A 4 14.50 -0.48 2.45
C LEU A 4 13.26 0.38 2.69
N SER A 5 12.50 0.13 3.77
CA SER A 5 11.24 0.84 4.04
C SER A 5 11.38 2.01 5.01
N SER A 6 12.03 1.81 6.15
CA SER A 6 11.90 2.73 7.30
C SER A 6 12.44 4.15 7.03
N PRO A 7 13.63 4.35 6.41
CA PRO A 7 14.13 5.69 6.13
C PRO A 7 13.17 6.51 5.25
N TRP A 8 12.55 5.88 4.25
CA TRP A 8 11.60 6.52 3.35
C TRP A 8 10.23 6.72 3.99
N TYR A 9 9.80 5.77 4.84
CA TYR A 9 8.57 5.87 5.63
C TYR A 9 8.57 7.14 6.48
N PHE A 10 9.68 7.46 7.14
CA PHE A 10 9.82 8.64 7.99
C PHE A 10 10.33 9.89 7.26
N GLY A 11 10.61 9.82 5.96
CA GLY A 11 11.19 10.93 5.21
C GLY A 11 12.59 11.32 5.67
N ALA A 12 13.35 10.37 6.23
CA ALA A 12 14.69 10.59 6.78
C ALA A 12 15.80 10.61 5.70
N VAL A 13 15.49 10.21 4.46
CA VAL A 13 16.46 10.25 3.35
C VAL A 13 16.61 11.70 2.87
N PRO A 14 17.83 12.25 2.80
CA PRO A 14 18.04 13.59 2.26
C PRO A 14 17.55 13.68 0.80
N PRO A 15 16.77 14.71 0.40
CA PRO A 15 16.26 14.82 -0.97
C PRO A 15 17.35 14.80 -2.05
N ALA A 16 18.53 15.34 -1.77
CA ALA A 16 19.67 15.34 -2.67
C ALA A 16 20.21 13.93 -2.96
N ASP A 17 20.11 13.02 -1.99
CA ASP A 17 20.59 11.64 -2.10
C ASP A 17 19.50 10.65 -2.51
N GLY A 18 18.27 11.14 -2.75
CA GLY A 18 17.13 10.30 -3.10
C GLY A 18 17.44 9.30 -4.23
N PRO A 19 17.95 9.74 -5.39
CA PRO A 19 18.33 8.86 -6.50
C PRO A 19 19.33 7.76 -6.14
N LYS A 20 20.30 8.07 -5.28
CA LYS A 20 21.32 7.11 -4.84
C LYS A 20 20.70 5.98 -4.02
N TYR A 21 19.82 6.32 -3.07
CA TYR A 21 19.23 5.34 -2.16
C TYR A 21 17.98 4.65 -2.72
N ALA A 22 17.30 5.26 -3.69
CA ALA A 22 16.11 4.68 -4.31
C ALA A 22 16.42 3.39 -5.11
N GLU A 23 17.69 3.19 -5.50
CA GLU A 23 18.20 1.96 -6.11
C GLU A 23 17.81 0.70 -5.33
N ALA A 24 17.78 0.77 -3.99
CA ALA A 24 17.41 -0.35 -3.13
C ALA A 24 16.00 -0.90 -3.43
N PHE A 25 15.07 -0.08 -3.94
CA PHE A 25 13.72 -0.54 -4.29
C PHE A 25 13.69 -1.56 -5.44
N ARG A 26 14.78 -1.74 -6.21
CA ARG A 26 14.89 -2.85 -7.18
C ARG A 26 14.72 -4.21 -6.50
N GLU A 27 15.20 -4.35 -5.27
CA GLU A 27 15.09 -5.57 -4.48
C GLU A 27 13.64 -5.95 -4.15
N LEU A 28 12.70 -5.00 -4.22
CA LEU A 28 11.28 -5.27 -3.96
C LEU A 28 10.66 -6.16 -5.05
N GLU A 29 11.21 -6.13 -6.26
CA GLU A 29 10.69 -6.90 -7.40
C GLU A 29 11.58 -8.08 -7.78
N ASP A 30 12.83 -8.12 -7.30
CA ASP A 30 13.74 -9.24 -7.53
C ASP A 30 13.27 -10.50 -6.78
N PRO A 31 13.03 -11.63 -7.47
CA PRO A 31 12.72 -12.92 -6.84
C PRO A 31 13.81 -13.49 -5.93
N ALA A 32 15.07 -13.15 -6.16
CA ALA A 32 16.19 -13.44 -5.26
C ALA A 32 16.28 -12.44 -4.10
N GLY A 33 15.66 -11.27 -4.25
CA GLY A 33 15.49 -10.24 -3.23
C GLY A 33 14.23 -10.47 -2.39
N PHE A 34 13.41 -9.42 -2.24
CA PHE A 34 12.15 -9.46 -1.49
C PHE A 34 10.95 -9.87 -2.35
N GLY A 35 11.04 -9.82 -3.68
CA GLY A 35 9.89 -9.94 -4.57
C GLY A 35 9.26 -11.33 -4.62
N ALA A 36 7.98 -11.46 -4.25
CA ALA A 36 7.26 -12.73 -4.28
C ALA A 36 5.80 -12.59 -4.71
N LYS A 37 5.17 -13.74 -5.03
CA LYS A 37 3.83 -13.81 -5.63
C LYS A 37 2.72 -13.27 -4.72
N TRP A 38 2.84 -13.37 -3.41
CA TRP A 38 1.80 -12.99 -2.44
C TRP A 38 2.18 -11.82 -1.54
N GLY A 39 3.22 -11.08 -1.92
CA GLY A 39 3.72 -9.92 -1.20
C GLY A 39 5.21 -10.02 -0.93
N PRO A 40 5.84 -8.92 -0.52
CA PRO A 40 7.27 -8.90 -0.32
C PRO A 40 7.68 -9.72 0.90
N ARG A 41 8.78 -10.46 0.78
CA ARG A 41 9.42 -11.16 1.89
C ARG A 41 9.94 -10.15 2.91
N THR A 42 9.91 -10.53 4.18
CA THR A 42 10.55 -9.75 5.25
C THR A 42 12.08 -9.77 5.18
N THR A 43 12.66 -10.84 4.63
CA THR A 43 14.09 -11.07 4.42
C THR A 43 14.34 -11.46 2.97
N GLU A 44 15.43 -10.99 2.37
CA GLU A 44 15.75 -11.32 0.98
C GLU A 44 16.00 -12.82 0.83
N ARG A 45 15.53 -13.41 -0.28
CA ARG A 45 15.58 -14.87 -0.49
C ARG A 45 17.01 -15.41 -0.54
N ARG A 46 17.95 -14.61 -1.03
CA ARG A 46 19.37 -14.96 -1.15
C ARG A 46 20.15 -14.89 0.18
N SER A 47 19.54 -14.43 1.27
CA SER A 47 20.19 -14.39 2.58
C SER A 47 20.32 -15.79 3.18
N GLU A 48 21.46 -16.09 3.80
CA GLU A 48 21.65 -17.32 4.60
C GLU A 48 20.66 -17.40 5.78
N CYS A 49 20.13 -16.26 6.23
CA CYS A 49 19.12 -16.19 7.28
C CYS A 49 17.70 -16.45 6.77
N TYR A 50 17.49 -16.57 5.46
CA TYR A 50 16.16 -16.77 4.89
C TYR A 50 15.55 -18.10 5.35
N ASN A 51 14.43 -18.01 6.07
CA ASN A 51 13.71 -19.13 6.67
C ASN A 51 14.59 -20.04 7.56
N PHE A 52 15.69 -19.51 8.10
CA PHE A 52 16.69 -20.27 8.85
C PHE A 52 16.12 -20.95 10.11
N SER A 53 15.24 -20.26 10.84
CA SER A 53 14.51 -20.81 11.98
C SER A 53 13.01 -20.65 11.75
N ASN A 54 12.28 -21.74 11.95
CA ASN A 54 10.83 -21.80 11.76
C ASN A 54 10.09 -22.48 12.93
N SER A 55 10.78 -22.71 14.04
CA SER A 55 10.23 -23.39 15.23
C SER A 55 9.24 -22.51 16.00
N ALA A 56 9.41 -21.18 15.95
CA ALA A 56 8.41 -20.27 16.49
C ALA A 56 7.18 -20.20 15.59
N GLN A 57 6.02 -19.95 16.19
CA GLN A 57 4.76 -19.84 15.45
C GLN A 57 4.79 -18.67 14.44
N CYS A 58 5.46 -17.57 14.78
CA CYS A 58 5.59 -16.38 13.94
C CYS A 58 7.07 -16.05 13.73
N ASN A 59 7.52 -15.84 12.49
CA ASN A 59 8.92 -15.50 12.19
C ASN A 59 9.01 -14.36 11.18
N TRP A 60 10.10 -13.57 11.27
CA TRP A 60 10.35 -12.38 10.44
C TRP A 60 11.50 -12.57 9.44
N ASN A 61 11.90 -13.82 9.21
CA ASN A 61 13.05 -14.20 8.41
C ASN A 61 12.66 -14.72 7.01
N GLY A 62 11.49 -14.37 6.48
CA GLY A 62 11.14 -14.77 5.10
C GLY A 62 9.67 -14.57 4.73
N GLY A 63 8.75 -14.87 5.65
CA GLY A 63 7.31 -14.67 5.44
C GLY A 63 6.96 -13.26 4.96
N SER A 64 5.89 -13.13 4.19
CA SER A 64 5.31 -11.84 3.83
C SER A 64 4.41 -11.38 4.96
N TRP A 65 4.71 -10.24 5.57
CA TRP A 65 3.93 -9.67 6.67
C TRP A 65 3.11 -8.48 6.18
N PRO A 66 1.79 -8.43 6.43
CA PRO A 66 0.97 -7.24 6.20
C PRO A 66 1.56 -5.97 6.83
N PHE A 67 2.14 -6.09 8.04
CA PHE A 67 2.82 -4.98 8.73
C PHE A 67 3.93 -4.36 7.87
N GLU A 68 4.92 -5.15 7.46
CA GLU A 68 6.02 -4.62 6.65
C GLU A 68 5.59 -4.28 5.22
N THR A 69 4.61 -4.99 4.66
CA THR A 69 4.00 -4.62 3.36
C THR A 69 3.39 -3.22 3.43
N SER A 70 2.66 -2.91 4.52
CA SER A 70 2.08 -1.58 4.73
C SER A 70 3.16 -0.50 4.87
N LYS A 71 4.24 -0.76 5.61
CA LYS A 71 5.39 0.15 5.73
C LYS A 71 6.08 0.41 4.39
N VAL A 72 6.35 -0.64 3.60
CA VAL A 72 6.94 -0.48 2.25
C VAL A 72 5.99 0.30 1.34
N GLY A 73 4.68 0.08 1.44
CA GLY A 73 3.68 0.84 0.71
C GLY A 73 3.76 2.34 1.01
N THR A 74 3.74 2.72 2.29
CA THR A 74 3.90 4.13 2.70
C THR A 74 5.27 4.70 2.30
N ALA A 75 6.34 3.90 2.36
CA ALA A 75 7.67 4.31 1.89
C ALA A 75 7.69 4.63 0.39
N LEU A 76 7.07 3.78 -0.45
CA LEU A 76 6.89 4.06 -1.88
C LEU A 76 6.06 5.31 -2.14
N ILE A 77 4.98 5.50 -1.38
CA ILE A 77 4.13 6.70 -1.47
C ILE A 77 4.97 7.96 -1.20
N ASN A 78 5.73 7.97 -0.10
CA ASN A 78 6.59 9.09 0.24
C ASN A 78 7.69 9.34 -0.80
N LEU A 79 8.33 8.28 -1.28
CA LEU A 79 9.32 8.38 -2.35
C LEU A 79 8.73 9.05 -3.61
N LEU A 80 7.60 8.53 -4.09
CA LEU A 80 7.01 8.93 -5.37
C LEU A 80 6.31 10.29 -5.33
N GLN A 81 5.86 10.75 -4.16
CA GLN A 81 5.14 12.02 -4.03
C GLN A 81 5.98 13.16 -3.46
N THR A 82 7.10 12.88 -2.79
CA THR A 82 7.93 13.91 -2.12
C THR A 82 9.25 14.17 -2.83
N TYR A 83 9.85 13.14 -3.43
CA TYR A 83 11.16 13.24 -4.06
C TYR A 83 11.00 13.47 -5.56
N LYS A 84 12.08 13.94 -6.21
CA LYS A 84 12.13 14.01 -7.68
C LYS A 84 11.88 12.62 -8.28
N PRO A 85 11.37 12.53 -9.53
CA PRO A 85 11.19 11.24 -10.19
C PRO A 85 12.46 10.38 -10.16
N GLN A 86 12.29 9.12 -9.78
CA GLN A 86 13.38 8.17 -9.62
C GLN A 86 13.53 7.33 -10.89
N PRO A 87 14.76 7.00 -11.32
CA PRO A 87 14.97 6.21 -12.54
C PRO A 87 14.58 4.73 -12.38
N THR A 88 14.61 4.21 -11.15
CA THR A 88 14.57 2.76 -10.87
C THR A 88 13.24 2.26 -10.32
N VAL A 89 12.43 3.16 -9.76
CA VAL A 89 11.16 2.83 -9.12
C VAL A 89 10.14 3.92 -9.45
N GLY A 90 8.93 3.50 -9.78
CA GLY A 90 7.88 4.41 -10.25
C GLY A 90 6.50 3.92 -9.83
N LEU A 91 5.47 4.55 -10.40
CA LEU A 91 4.06 4.23 -10.15
C LEU A 91 3.75 2.73 -10.27
N SER A 92 4.36 2.03 -11.24
CA SER A 92 4.17 0.59 -11.44
C SER A 92 4.56 -0.26 -10.24
N ALA A 93 5.56 0.14 -9.45
CA ALA A 93 5.97 -0.59 -8.25
C ALA A 93 4.89 -0.48 -7.15
N PHE A 94 4.38 0.72 -6.92
CA PHE A 94 3.28 0.94 -5.97
C PHE A 94 2.00 0.21 -6.40
N ASP A 95 1.59 0.32 -7.66
CA ASP A 95 0.39 -0.36 -8.17
C ASP A 95 0.49 -1.89 -8.03
N ARG A 96 1.65 -2.47 -8.38
CA ARG A 96 1.90 -3.91 -8.19
C ARG A 96 1.83 -4.34 -6.72
N LEU A 97 2.44 -3.56 -5.82
CA LEU A 97 2.41 -3.83 -4.39
C LEU A 97 0.97 -3.79 -3.86
N LEU A 98 0.24 -2.71 -4.13
CA LEU A 98 -1.13 -2.52 -3.66
C LEU A 98 -2.07 -3.62 -4.17
N ARG A 99 -2.00 -3.96 -5.46
CA ARG A 99 -2.80 -5.07 -6.04
C ARG A 99 -2.44 -6.42 -5.45
N THR A 100 -1.15 -6.67 -5.23
CA THR A 100 -0.69 -7.92 -4.61
C THR A 100 -1.17 -8.03 -3.17
N TYR A 101 -1.14 -6.93 -2.42
CA TYR A 101 -1.61 -6.89 -1.05
C TYR A 101 -3.14 -7.04 -0.95
N ALA A 102 -3.90 -6.37 -1.83
CA ALA A 102 -5.35 -6.57 -1.94
C ALA A 102 -5.70 -8.03 -2.31
N ARG A 103 -4.93 -8.63 -3.24
CA ARG A 103 -5.07 -10.05 -3.61
C ARG A 103 -4.76 -10.96 -2.42
N ALA A 104 -3.76 -10.63 -1.61
CA ALA A 104 -3.44 -11.39 -0.41
C ALA A 104 -4.66 -11.46 0.52
N HIS A 105 -5.32 -10.34 0.82
CA HIS A 105 -6.50 -10.36 1.68
C HIS A 105 -7.74 -11.05 1.10
N THR A 106 -7.83 -11.24 -0.22
CA THR A 106 -9.07 -11.69 -0.89
C THR A 106 -8.98 -13.05 -1.55
N ARG A 107 -7.77 -13.56 -1.81
CA ARG A 107 -7.55 -14.81 -2.56
C ARG A 107 -6.61 -15.80 -1.88
N THR A 108 -5.99 -15.42 -0.77
CA THR A 108 -5.20 -16.36 0.04
C THR A 108 -6.10 -17.38 0.71
N HIS A 109 -5.51 -18.50 1.09
CA HIS A 109 -6.22 -19.55 1.81
C HIS A 109 -5.95 -19.40 3.31
N ALA A 110 -7.00 -19.05 4.06
CA ALA A 110 -7.01 -19.11 5.51
C ALA A 110 -7.68 -20.41 5.96
N GLU A 111 -7.01 -21.15 6.85
CA GLU A 111 -7.46 -22.48 7.24
C GLU A 111 -8.82 -22.42 7.96
N GLY A 112 -9.86 -22.93 7.30
CA GLY A 112 -11.23 -22.91 7.82
C GLY A 112 -11.93 -21.55 7.79
N LEU A 113 -11.39 -20.54 7.09
CA LEU A 113 -12.02 -19.22 6.96
C LEU A 113 -12.20 -18.85 5.48
N ALA A 114 -13.34 -18.22 5.17
CA ALA A 114 -13.60 -17.67 3.84
C ALA A 114 -12.92 -16.30 3.69
N PRO A 115 -12.46 -15.92 2.48
CA PRO A 115 -12.05 -14.55 2.22
C PRO A 115 -13.25 -13.58 2.25
N PRO A 116 -13.02 -12.27 2.48
CA PRO A 116 -11.72 -11.64 2.74
C PRO A 116 -11.20 -11.91 4.15
N HIS A 117 -9.89 -12.11 4.27
CA HIS A 117 -9.23 -12.40 5.53
C HIS A 117 -7.86 -11.72 5.61
N VAL A 118 -7.50 -11.24 6.80
CA VAL A 118 -6.15 -10.78 7.14
C VAL A 118 -5.70 -11.52 8.38
N ASP A 119 -4.47 -12.02 8.35
CA ASP A 119 -3.83 -12.75 9.44
C ASP A 119 -2.40 -12.24 9.66
N GLU A 120 -1.60 -12.94 10.46
CA GLU A 120 -0.26 -12.51 10.86
C GLU A 120 0.73 -12.47 9.69
N ASP A 121 1.01 -13.61 9.06
CA ASP A 121 2.02 -13.74 8.01
C ASP A 121 1.67 -14.76 6.93
N LEU A 122 2.10 -14.49 5.69
CA LEU A 122 1.83 -15.34 4.53
C LEU A 122 3.08 -16.02 4.02
N HIS A 123 2.89 -17.22 3.48
CA HIS A 123 3.89 -17.82 2.61
C HIS A 123 4.04 -16.97 1.35
N PRO A 124 5.22 -16.38 1.09
CA PRO A 124 5.39 -15.36 0.07
C PRO A 124 5.15 -15.89 -1.35
N ASP A 125 5.33 -17.19 -1.57
CA ASP A 125 5.18 -17.84 -2.88
C ASP A 125 3.85 -18.58 -3.06
N ASP A 126 3.30 -19.14 -1.98
CA ASP A 126 2.11 -20.01 -2.04
C ASP A 126 0.82 -19.35 -1.52
N GLY A 127 0.93 -18.34 -0.66
CA GLY A 127 -0.21 -17.53 -0.23
C GLY A 127 -1.14 -18.21 0.78
N TYR A 128 -0.66 -19.18 1.55
CA TYR A 128 -1.33 -19.61 2.78
C TYR A 128 -0.80 -18.80 3.97
N TRP A 129 -1.60 -18.64 5.03
CA TRP A 129 -1.20 -17.96 6.26
C TRP A 129 -0.36 -18.89 7.15
N ILE A 130 0.94 -18.58 7.33
CA ILE A 130 1.92 -19.47 7.97
C ILE A 130 1.56 -19.70 9.43
N THR A 131 1.40 -18.63 10.22
CA THR A 131 1.07 -18.75 11.64
C THR A 131 -0.22 -19.54 11.86
N ARG A 132 -1.27 -19.23 11.11
CA ARG A 132 -2.54 -19.98 11.15
C ARG A 132 -2.35 -21.46 10.82
N ARG A 133 -1.59 -21.77 9.77
CA ARG A 133 -1.31 -23.16 9.36
C ARG A 133 -0.58 -23.94 10.46
N LYS A 134 0.36 -23.29 11.16
CA LYS A 134 1.08 -23.86 12.32
C LYS A 134 0.15 -24.13 13.49
N LEU A 135 -0.68 -23.16 13.87
CA LEU A 135 -1.68 -23.28 14.94
C LEU A 135 -2.71 -24.39 14.65
N HIS A 136 -3.01 -24.63 13.38
CA HIS A 136 -3.88 -25.72 12.94
C HIS A 136 -3.15 -27.07 12.79
N GLY A 137 -1.83 -27.14 13.02
CA GLY A 137 -1.04 -28.36 12.91
C GLY A 137 -0.97 -28.94 11.49
N ILE A 138 -1.14 -28.11 10.46
CA ILE A 138 -1.22 -28.53 9.07
C ILE A 138 0.20 -28.62 8.44
N PRO A 139 0.48 -29.61 7.58
CA PRO A 139 1.79 -29.77 6.94
C PRO A 139 2.33 -28.49 6.27
N PRO A 140 3.65 -28.23 6.35
CA PRO A 140 4.71 -29.07 6.93
C PRO A 140 4.84 -29.00 8.46
N TRP A 141 4.02 -28.21 9.15
CA TRP A 141 4.16 -27.92 10.58
C TRP A 141 3.26 -28.79 11.46
N ARG A 142 3.33 -30.10 11.26
CA ARG A 142 2.69 -31.04 12.19
C ARG A 142 3.36 -30.89 13.56
N GLY A 143 2.61 -30.42 14.56
CA GLY A 143 3.09 -30.27 15.94
C GLY A 143 4.04 -29.09 16.22
N ALA A 144 4.24 -28.17 15.27
CA ALA A 144 5.24 -27.09 15.40
C ALA A 144 4.71 -25.74 15.96
N GLY A 145 3.58 -25.74 16.68
CA GLY A 145 3.03 -24.49 17.19
C GLY A 145 1.94 -24.67 18.21
N GLY A 146 2.34 -24.91 19.46
CA GLY A 146 1.53 -24.81 20.69
C GLY A 146 0.15 -25.47 20.62
N LEU A 147 0.03 -26.71 21.11
CA LEU A 147 -1.23 -27.47 21.13
C LEU A 147 -1.75 -27.82 19.73
N GLY A 148 -1.14 -28.78 19.02
CA GLY A 148 -1.75 -29.42 17.84
C GLY A 148 -3.06 -30.21 18.11
N SER A 149 -3.77 -29.87 19.19
CA SER A 149 -5.06 -30.35 19.60
C SER A 149 -6.14 -29.44 19.03
N PRO A 150 -7.31 -29.98 18.61
CA PRO A 150 -8.50 -29.19 18.31
C PRO A 150 -8.96 -28.23 19.43
N ARG A 151 -8.34 -28.27 20.61
CA ARG A 151 -8.63 -27.44 21.79
C ARG A 151 -7.58 -26.36 22.07
N ASP A 152 -6.69 -26.04 21.13
CA ASP A 152 -5.75 -24.91 21.30
C ASP A 152 -6.51 -23.58 21.45
N PRO A 153 -6.38 -22.86 22.59
CA PRO A 153 -6.97 -21.54 22.74
C PRO A 153 -6.38 -20.49 21.78
N LEU A 154 -5.22 -20.75 21.17
CA LEU A 154 -4.59 -19.85 20.21
C LEU A 154 -5.00 -20.14 18.76
N ARG A 155 -5.84 -21.14 18.49
CA ARG A 155 -6.17 -21.56 17.12
C ARG A 155 -6.77 -20.44 16.25
N ASP A 156 -7.53 -19.54 16.86
CA ASP A 156 -8.13 -18.39 16.17
C ASP A 156 -7.28 -17.11 16.26
N ARG A 157 -6.08 -17.18 16.85
CA ARG A 157 -5.12 -16.08 16.88
C ARG A 157 -4.79 -15.62 15.47
N GLY A 158 -4.72 -14.31 15.30
CA GLY A 158 -4.50 -13.69 14.00
C GLY A 158 -5.77 -13.55 13.15
N THR A 159 -6.92 -14.06 13.58
CA THR A 159 -8.17 -13.80 12.85
C THR A 159 -8.52 -12.30 12.88
N HIS A 160 -8.65 -11.68 11.71
CA HIS A 160 -8.85 -10.24 11.56
C HIS A 160 -7.73 -9.40 12.20
N TYR A 161 -6.48 -9.84 12.04
CA TYR A 161 -5.34 -9.26 12.74
C TYR A 161 -5.14 -7.76 12.44
N PHE A 162 -5.23 -6.94 13.48
CA PHE A 162 -5.07 -5.49 13.36
C PHE A 162 -3.64 -5.04 13.66
N HIS A 163 -2.74 -5.37 12.74
CA HIS A 163 -1.31 -5.04 12.82
C HIS A 163 -0.77 -4.51 11.50
N SER A 164 -1.61 -3.86 10.69
CA SER A 164 -1.21 -3.30 9.40
C SER A 164 -2.23 -2.27 8.92
N THR A 165 -1.84 -1.47 7.93
CA THR A 165 -2.75 -0.56 7.23
C THR A 165 -2.97 -1.03 5.80
N PHE A 166 -4.20 -0.84 5.29
CA PHE A 166 -4.52 -1.04 3.87
C PHE A 166 -5.26 0.18 3.32
N ASN A 167 -6.31 0.61 4.02
CA ASN A 167 -7.09 1.79 3.63
C ASN A 167 -6.23 3.05 3.57
N ASP A 168 -5.23 3.19 4.44
CA ASP A 168 -4.28 4.29 4.37
C ASP A 168 -3.51 4.31 3.04
N LEU A 169 -3.05 3.16 2.54
CA LEU A 169 -2.39 3.07 1.23
C LEU A 169 -3.34 3.43 0.08
N VAL A 170 -4.61 3.07 0.20
CA VAL A 170 -5.63 3.44 -0.78
C VAL A 170 -5.85 4.96 -0.76
N LEU A 171 -5.97 5.57 0.42
CA LEU A 171 -6.28 6.99 0.55
C LEU A 171 -5.07 7.89 0.24
N SER A 172 -3.89 7.58 0.77
CA SER A 172 -2.66 8.38 0.60
C SER A 172 -1.90 8.06 -0.68
N GLY A 173 -2.03 6.84 -1.20
CA GLY A 173 -1.37 6.39 -2.42
C GLY A 173 -2.30 6.40 -3.63
N LEU A 174 -3.26 5.48 -3.70
CA LEU A 174 -4.13 5.32 -4.88
C LEU A 174 -4.95 6.59 -5.17
N VAL A 175 -5.61 7.14 -4.15
CA VAL A 175 -6.31 8.43 -4.25
C VAL A 175 -5.33 9.59 -4.16
N GLY A 176 -4.25 9.45 -3.39
CA GLY A 176 -3.19 10.45 -3.33
C GLY A 176 -3.42 11.61 -2.37
N LEU A 177 -4.31 11.48 -1.39
CA LEU A 177 -4.55 12.57 -0.43
C LEU A 177 -3.34 12.76 0.49
N ARG A 178 -2.71 13.94 0.44
CA ARG A 178 -1.65 14.36 1.35
C ARG A 178 -2.06 15.63 2.07
N ALA A 179 -2.05 15.61 3.39
CA ALA A 179 -2.35 16.78 4.21
C ALA A 179 -1.06 17.43 4.73
N HIS A 180 -0.96 18.75 4.62
CA HIS A 180 0.13 19.60 5.10
C HIS A 180 -0.44 20.73 5.96
N ALA A 181 0.36 21.39 6.81
CA ALA A 181 -0.15 22.37 7.81
C ALA A 181 -1.18 23.38 7.27
N GLU A 182 -1.03 23.87 6.04
CA GLU A 182 -1.86 24.94 5.46
C GLU A 182 -2.47 24.60 4.09
N HIS A 183 -2.28 23.37 3.63
CA HIS A 183 -2.82 22.91 2.35
C HIS A 183 -2.98 21.40 2.34
N PHE A 184 -3.67 20.89 1.34
CA PHE A 184 -3.62 19.48 1.01
C PHE A 184 -3.48 19.29 -0.50
N GLU A 185 -3.02 18.12 -0.88
CA GLU A 185 -2.80 17.76 -2.26
C GLU A 185 -3.50 16.46 -2.57
N ILE A 186 -3.96 16.35 -3.81
CA ILE A 186 -4.38 15.09 -4.41
C ILE A 186 -3.33 14.75 -5.46
N TYR A 187 -2.47 13.78 -5.15
CA TYR A 187 -1.44 13.26 -6.04
C TYR A 187 -1.61 11.75 -6.23
N PRO A 188 -2.56 11.32 -7.08
CA PRO A 188 -2.92 9.91 -7.15
C PRO A 188 -1.81 9.07 -7.78
N LEU A 189 -1.45 7.98 -7.10
CA LEU A 189 -0.57 6.94 -7.62
C LEU A 189 -1.42 5.78 -8.15
N SER A 190 -2.05 5.98 -9.30
CA SER A 190 -3.01 4.99 -9.82
C SER A 190 -3.04 4.86 -11.34
N PHE A 191 -3.24 3.62 -11.80
CA PHE A 191 -3.58 3.27 -13.19
C PHE A 191 -5.08 2.96 -13.37
N VAL A 192 -5.90 3.03 -12.31
CA VAL A 192 -7.34 2.76 -12.46
C VAL A 192 -8.00 3.88 -13.28
N SER A 193 -8.96 3.51 -14.13
CA SER A 193 -9.68 4.49 -14.94
C SER A 193 -10.63 5.37 -14.13
N SER A 194 -11.01 4.93 -12.93
CA SER A 194 -11.95 5.67 -12.10
C SER A 194 -11.85 5.29 -10.63
N PHE A 195 -12.00 6.28 -9.74
CA PHE A 195 -12.19 6.08 -8.30
C PHE A 195 -13.02 7.22 -7.73
N CYS A 196 -13.68 6.97 -6.60
CA CYS A 196 -14.43 7.97 -5.87
C CYS A 196 -14.24 7.73 -4.38
N VAL A 197 -13.92 8.81 -3.66
CA VAL A 197 -13.96 8.83 -2.20
C VAL A 197 -14.73 10.07 -1.77
N THR A 198 -15.62 9.90 -0.81
CA THR A 198 -16.47 10.98 -0.33
C THR A 198 -16.39 11.08 1.18
N ARG A 199 -16.65 12.29 1.71
CA ARG A 199 -16.72 12.56 3.15
C ARG A 199 -15.44 12.18 3.91
N LEU A 200 -14.27 12.40 3.31
CA LEU A 200 -13.02 12.35 4.05
C LEU A 200 -12.96 13.55 4.99
N ARG A 201 -12.91 13.30 6.29
CA ARG A 201 -12.83 14.36 7.28
C ARG A 201 -11.40 14.84 7.41
N LEU A 202 -11.10 16.02 6.88
CA LEU A 202 -9.80 16.65 6.97
C LEU A 202 -9.93 17.98 7.71
N ARG A 203 -9.36 18.08 8.92
CA ARG A 203 -9.36 19.31 9.73
C ARG A 203 -10.72 20.00 9.87
N GLY A 204 -11.77 19.22 10.10
CA GLY A 204 -13.09 19.80 10.31
C GLY A 204 -13.84 20.19 9.03
N VAL A 205 -13.34 19.83 7.84
CA VAL A 205 -14.11 19.88 6.59
C VAL A 205 -14.18 18.53 5.91
N ASP A 206 -15.22 18.37 5.10
CA ASP A 206 -15.42 17.17 4.29
C ASP A 206 -14.75 17.37 2.94
N VAL A 207 -13.88 16.44 2.56
CA VAL A 207 -13.22 16.39 1.28
C VAL A 207 -13.77 15.21 0.48
N SER A 208 -14.14 15.45 -0.77
CA SER A 208 -14.52 14.40 -1.71
C SER A 208 -13.65 14.51 -2.95
N VAL A 209 -13.23 13.38 -3.49
CA VAL A 209 -12.36 13.29 -4.67
C VAL A 209 -12.96 12.28 -5.63
N VAL A 210 -13.11 12.68 -6.88
CA VAL A 210 -13.56 11.81 -7.98
C VAL A 210 -12.52 11.84 -9.08
N TRP A 211 -12.08 10.68 -9.52
CA TRP A 211 -11.34 10.50 -10.76
C TRP A 211 -12.21 9.69 -11.73
N ASP A 212 -12.34 10.19 -12.95
CA ASP A 212 -12.99 9.50 -14.05
C ASP A 212 -12.26 9.80 -15.36
N ALA A 213 -11.56 8.83 -15.94
CA ALA A 213 -10.71 9.05 -17.10
C ALA A 213 -11.51 9.45 -18.36
N ASP A 214 -12.70 8.88 -18.55
CA ASP A 214 -13.56 9.14 -19.71
C ASP A 214 -14.86 9.87 -19.35
N GLY A 215 -15.19 9.97 -18.06
CA GLY A 215 -16.37 10.67 -17.57
C GLY A 215 -17.65 9.84 -17.65
N SER A 216 -17.55 8.55 -17.94
CA SER A 216 -18.70 7.66 -18.12
C SER A 216 -19.21 7.06 -16.80
N ARG A 217 -18.41 7.08 -15.73
CA ARG A 217 -18.74 6.39 -14.48
C ARG A 217 -19.43 7.28 -13.45
N TYR A 218 -19.04 8.55 -13.37
CA TYR A 218 -19.57 9.49 -12.39
C TYR A 218 -20.17 10.74 -13.07
N PRO A 219 -21.22 11.36 -12.50
CA PRO A 219 -21.94 12.48 -13.12
C PRO A 219 -21.21 13.83 -13.00
N HIS A 220 -19.89 13.84 -13.21
CA HIS A 220 -19.02 15.02 -13.11
C HIS A 220 -18.16 15.23 -14.38
N GLY A 221 -18.32 14.36 -15.39
CA GLY A 221 -17.51 14.37 -16.60
C GLY A 221 -16.07 13.94 -16.37
N ALA A 222 -15.31 13.77 -17.45
CA ALA A 222 -13.95 13.23 -17.34
C ALA A 222 -13.00 14.19 -16.62
N GLY A 223 -12.18 13.66 -15.72
CA GLY A 223 -11.17 14.40 -14.99
C GLY A 223 -11.06 13.96 -13.53
N LEU A 224 -10.09 14.56 -12.85
CA LEU A 224 -9.99 14.54 -11.40
C LEU A 224 -10.70 15.78 -10.85
N HIS A 225 -11.62 15.59 -9.92
CA HIS A 225 -12.45 16.63 -9.33
C HIS A 225 -12.37 16.55 -7.81
N VAL A 226 -12.30 17.70 -7.15
CA VAL A 226 -12.16 17.80 -5.69
C VAL A 226 -13.20 18.76 -5.13
N TRP A 227 -13.92 18.31 -4.12
CA TRP A 227 -14.88 19.12 -3.37
C TRP A 227 -14.44 19.29 -1.93
N VAL A 228 -14.73 20.46 -1.38
CA VAL A 228 -14.58 20.76 0.05
C VAL A 228 -15.90 21.30 0.57
N SER A 229 -16.48 20.61 1.55
CA SER A 229 -17.81 20.91 2.11
C SER A 229 -18.88 21.09 1.03
N GLY A 230 -18.89 20.18 0.04
CA GLY A 230 -19.85 20.17 -1.07
C GLY A 230 -19.57 21.17 -2.20
N ARG A 231 -18.63 22.10 -2.04
CA ARG A 231 -18.23 23.04 -3.10
C ARG A 231 -17.11 22.46 -3.94
N LEU A 232 -17.26 22.44 -5.27
CA LEU A 232 -16.17 22.07 -6.19
C LEU A 232 -15.06 23.12 -6.08
N VAL A 233 -13.84 22.68 -5.79
CA VAL A 233 -12.68 23.56 -5.61
C VAL A 233 -11.63 23.37 -6.69
N GLY A 234 -11.51 22.17 -7.25
CA GLY A 234 -10.52 21.86 -8.26
C GLY A 234 -11.00 20.83 -9.26
N SER A 235 -10.59 21.00 -10.53
CA SER A 235 -10.78 20.02 -11.58
C SER A 235 -9.61 20.06 -12.57
N ALA A 236 -9.18 18.90 -13.05
CA ALA A 236 -8.17 18.80 -14.11
C ALA A 236 -8.35 17.53 -14.95
N ARG A 237 -8.01 17.61 -16.24
CA ARG A 237 -8.02 16.45 -17.16
C ARG A 237 -6.84 15.52 -16.90
N GLY A 238 -7.02 14.27 -17.30
CA GLY A 238 -5.96 13.27 -17.28
C GLY A 238 -4.77 13.62 -18.17
N ARG A 239 -3.61 13.05 -17.82
CA ARG A 239 -2.39 13.11 -18.64
C ARG A 239 -2.29 11.86 -19.50
N ALA A 240 -1.86 12.02 -20.75
CA ALA A 240 -1.61 10.87 -21.62
C ALA A 240 -0.51 9.96 -21.03
N SER A 241 -0.67 8.65 -21.18
CA SER A 241 0.33 7.65 -20.83
C SER A 241 0.62 6.76 -22.02
N SER A 242 1.84 6.22 -22.10
CA SER A 242 2.24 5.23 -23.11
C SER A 242 1.41 3.94 -23.07
N ARG A 243 0.65 3.69 -22.00
CA ARG A 243 -0.21 2.50 -21.83
C ARG A 243 -1.67 2.71 -22.26
N HIS A 244 -1.97 3.65 -23.15
CA HIS A 244 -3.33 4.00 -23.62
C HIS A 244 -4.37 4.28 -22.51
N THR A 245 -3.91 4.56 -21.28
CA THR A 245 -4.74 4.90 -20.12
C THR A 245 -4.39 6.32 -19.69
N GLN A 246 -5.39 7.18 -19.47
CA GLN A 246 -5.10 8.49 -18.88
C GLN A 246 -4.70 8.31 -17.43
N LEU A 247 -3.65 9.01 -17.01
CA LEU A 247 -3.26 9.08 -15.61
C LEU A 247 -3.92 10.29 -14.95
N PRO A 248 -4.39 10.16 -13.71
CA PRO A 248 -4.91 11.30 -12.97
C PRO A 248 -3.83 12.41 -12.82
N PRO A 249 -4.22 13.68 -12.95
CA PRO A 249 -3.34 14.81 -12.67
C PRO A 249 -3.08 14.95 -11.16
N ARG A 250 -2.14 15.82 -10.80
CA ARG A 250 -1.98 16.31 -9.42
C ARG A 250 -2.76 17.60 -9.24
N LEU A 251 -3.46 17.74 -8.12
CA LEU A 251 -4.14 18.98 -7.73
C LEU A 251 -3.63 19.43 -6.36
N HIS A 252 -3.27 20.71 -6.25
CA HIS A 252 -2.93 21.35 -4.99
C HIS A 252 -4.10 22.24 -4.54
N VAL A 253 -4.53 22.07 -3.29
CA VAL A 253 -5.64 22.82 -2.70
C VAL A 253 -5.14 23.50 -1.42
N SER A 254 -4.98 24.83 -1.49
CA SER A 254 -4.60 25.63 -0.33
C SER A 254 -5.79 25.75 0.64
N TYR A 255 -5.58 25.35 1.89
CA TYR A 255 -6.62 25.25 2.90
C TYR A 255 -6.03 25.41 4.31
N ASP A 256 -6.27 26.58 4.91
CA ASP A 256 -5.71 26.99 6.20
C ASP A 256 -6.44 26.39 7.43
N GLY A 257 -7.43 25.51 7.22
CA GLY A 257 -8.25 24.96 8.31
C GLY A 257 -9.52 25.77 8.63
N THR A 258 -9.72 26.93 7.99
CA THR A 258 -10.89 27.79 8.22
C THR A 258 -11.54 28.27 6.92
N ARG A 259 -10.76 28.52 5.84
CA ARG A 259 -11.24 28.95 4.53
C ARG A 259 -10.44 28.32 3.39
N LEU A 260 -11.09 28.21 2.22
CA LEU A 260 -10.45 27.82 0.97
C LEU A 260 -9.72 29.02 0.38
N VAL A 261 -8.41 28.89 0.15
CA VAL A 261 -7.56 30.03 -0.25
C VAL A 261 -7.35 30.05 -1.77
N ALA A 262 -6.98 28.91 -2.40
CA ALA A 262 -6.79 28.78 -3.85
C ALA A 262 -6.67 27.31 -4.29
N VAL A 263 -6.87 27.02 -5.59
CA VAL A 263 -6.53 25.73 -6.21
C VAL A 263 -5.58 25.97 -7.38
N GLN A 264 -4.48 25.22 -7.42
CA GLN A 264 -3.50 25.24 -8.50
C GLN A 264 -3.33 23.83 -9.07
N SER A 265 -3.40 23.71 -10.39
CA SER A 265 -2.97 22.49 -11.09
C SER A 265 -1.45 22.52 -11.21
N GLY A 266 -0.74 21.67 -10.45
CA GLY A 266 0.71 21.54 -10.56
C GLY A 266 1.09 20.92 -11.91
N GLY A 267 1.79 21.66 -12.76
CA GLY A 267 2.38 21.15 -13.99
C GLY A 267 3.76 20.55 -13.74
N GLY A 268 3.99 19.36 -14.29
CA GLY A 268 5.31 18.73 -14.45
C GLY A 268 5.91 18.12 -13.21
#